data_AF-A0A4Q3YWA4-F1
#
_entry.id   AF-A0A4Q3YWA4-F1
#
_cell.length_a   1.000
_cell.length_b   1.000
_cell.length_c   1.000
_cell.angle_alpha   90.00
_cell.angle_beta   90.00
_cell.angle_gamma   90.00
#
_symmetry.space_group_name_H-M   'P 1'
#
loop_
_entity.id
_entity.type
_entity.pdbx_description
1 polymer ?
#
loop_
_entity_poly.entity_id
_entity_poly.type
_entity_poly.pdbx_seq_one_letter_code
_entity_poly.pdbx_strand_id
1 'polypeptide(L)'
;MLNIVGTPWRGSLRATINNARTSYDWVTRLFDLCKIALPQEAAFTLAIDTPLGFPDAFMALANGLKHVDSIGDSSTNPYLYRHTERALFNGKKGPLSAIKDMIGSQATKGMHVLAKFAPQIKRCGVWSDGGALTVIETYPAAACRRDTPDREAIDALPVLAHTDLNDARICALVAHLFATHQDAFLQPPADVPIREGWIWVPKQGAM
;
A
#
# COMPACT_ATOMS: atom_id res chain seq x y z
N MET A 1 -19.20 -9.73 -13.28
CA MET A 1 -19.53 -8.98 -12.05
C MET A 1 -18.49 -9.35 -10.99
N LEU A 2 -17.85 -8.37 -10.37
CA LEU A 2 -16.87 -8.62 -9.29
C LEU A 2 -17.61 -8.98 -8.00
N ASN A 3 -17.08 -9.96 -7.26
CA ASN A 3 -17.64 -10.42 -6.01
C ASN A 3 -16.56 -10.48 -4.94
N ILE A 4 -16.91 -10.14 -3.70
CA ILE A 4 -16.06 -10.43 -2.53
C ILE A 4 -16.10 -11.94 -2.30
N VAL A 5 -14.93 -12.57 -2.22
CA VAL A 5 -14.80 -13.99 -1.92
C VAL A 5 -14.24 -14.16 -0.50
N GLY A 6 -14.86 -15.04 0.29
CA GLY A 6 -14.57 -15.20 1.72
C GLY A 6 -15.32 -14.17 2.59
N THR A 7 -15.01 -14.18 3.89
CA THR A 7 -15.56 -13.27 4.90
C THR A 7 -14.53 -12.20 5.26
N PRO A 8 -14.79 -10.91 4.98
CA PRO A 8 -13.89 -9.84 5.42
C PRO A 8 -13.59 -9.91 6.91
N TRP A 9 -12.32 -9.79 7.27
CA TRP A 9 -11.85 -9.97 8.64
C TRP A 9 -11.27 -8.69 9.24
N ARG A 10 -11.50 -8.50 10.54
CA ARG A 10 -10.95 -7.39 11.31
C ARG A 10 -10.35 -7.90 12.62
N GLY A 11 -9.13 -7.47 12.91
CA GLY A 11 -8.44 -7.79 14.16
C GLY A 11 -6.95 -7.49 14.07
N SER A 12 -6.20 -7.95 15.07
CA SER A 12 -4.74 -7.79 15.10
C SER A 12 -4.06 -8.88 14.29
N LEU A 13 -3.29 -8.48 13.28
CA LEU A 13 -2.44 -9.40 12.51
C LEU A 13 -1.17 -9.84 13.26
N ARG A 14 -0.92 -9.37 14.49
CA ARG A 14 0.32 -9.64 15.24
C ARG A 14 0.66 -11.13 15.34
N ALA A 15 -0.29 -11.95 15.77
CA ALA A 15 -0.07 -13.39 15.94
C ALA A 15 0.18 -14.07 14.58
N THR A 16 -0.61 -13.68 13.58
CA THR A 16 -0.51 -14.17 12.20
C THR A 16 0.86 -13.86 11.59
N ILE A 17 1.33 -12.61 11.74
CA ILE A 17 2.65 -12.17 11.28
C ILE A 17 3.75 -12.93 12.01
N ASN A 18 3.68 -13.05 13.34
CA ASN A 18 4.72 -13.71 14.13
C ASN A 18 4.86 -15.19 13.79
N ASN A 19 3.74 -15.89 13.63
CA ASN A 19 3.73 -17.33 13.42
C ASN A 19 4.02 -17.75 11.98
N ALA A 20 3.79 -16.86 11.01
CA ALA A 20 4.11 -17.13 9.61
C ALA A 20 5.62 -17.17 9.38
N ARG A 21 6.11 -18.23 8.71
CA ARG A 21 7.53 -18.42 8.40
C ARG A 21 7.93 -18.03 6.98
N THR A 22 6.99 -18.13 6.04
CA THR A 22 7.19 -17.85 4.62
C THR A 22 6.07 -16.94 4.10
N SER A 23 6.27 -16.34 2.92
CA SER A 23 5.22 -15.59 2.22
C SER A 23 3.97 -16.44 1.97
N TYR A 24 4.15 -17.71 1.58
CA TYR A 24 3.04 -18.64 1.36
C TYR A 24 2.26 -18.97 2.64
N ASP A 25 2.96 -19.25 3.75
CA ASP A 25 2.33 -19.48 5.07
C ASP A 25 1.58 -18.23 5.55
N TRP A 26 2.17 -17.05 5.35
CA TRP A 26 1.52 -15.77 5.63
C TRP A 26 0.22 -15.60 4.85
N VAL A 27 0.25 -15.79 3.52
CA VAL A 27 -0.93 -15.66 2.66
C VAL A 27 -1.97 -16.72 3.02
N THR A 28 -1.56 -17.97 3.28
CA THR A 28 -2.47 -19.04 3.72
C THR A 28 -3.25 -18.61 4.96
N ARG A 29 -2.55 -18.06 5.97
CA ARG A 29 -3.19 -17.60 7.20
C ARG A 29 -4.10 -16.40 7.00
N LEU A 30 -3.82 -15.50 6.04
CA LEU A 30 -4.75 -14.43 5.68
C LEU A 30 -6.05 -15.01 5.09
N PHE A 31 -5.95 -16.02 4.24
CA PHE A 31 -7.10 -16.73 3.69
C PHE A 31 -7.92 -17.45 4.78
N ASP A 32 -7.24 -18.06 5.76
CA ASP A 32 -7.90 -18.67 6.93
C ASP A 32 -8.69 -17.64 7.75
N LEU A 33 -8.12 -16.45 8.00
CA LEU A 33 -8.83 -15.35 8.66
C LEU A 33 -10.09 -14.93 7.88
N CYS A 34 -9.99 -14.96 6.56
CA CYS A 34 -11.10 -14.72 5.64
C CYS A 34 -12.02 -15.93 5.42
N LYS A 35 -11.84 -17.03 6.17
CA LYS A 35 -12.67 -18.25 6.11
C LYS A 35 -12.80 -18.83 4.70
N ILE A 36 -11.70 -18.83 3.95
CA ILE A 36 -11.67 -19.38 2.60
C ILE A 36 -10.40 -20.18 2.37
N ALA A 37 -10.50 -21.27 1.62
CA ALA A 37 -9.34 -22.06 1.22
C ALA A 37 -8.46 -21.28 0.26
N LEU A 38 -7.15 -21.39 0.43
CA LEU A 38 -6.19 -20.83 -0.52
C LEU A 38 -6.32 -21.56 -1.87
N PRO A 39 -6.47 -20.83 -3.00
CA PRO A 39 -6.45 -21.44 -4.32
C PRO A 39 -5.06 -22.02 -4.64
N GLN A 40 -5.03 -23.18 -5.30
CA GLN A 40 -3.79 -23.80 -5.77
C GLN A 40 -3.21 -22.98 -6.94
N GLU A 41 -1.87 -22.90 -6.99
CA GLU A 41 -1.10 -22.29 -8.10
C GLU A 41 -1.52 -20.85 -8.46
N ALA A 42 -1.95 -20.07 -7.47
CA ALA A 42 -2.36 -18.69 -7.67
C ALA A 42 -1.21 -17.68 -7.46
N ALA A 43 -1.24 -16.60 -8.23
CA ALA A 43 -0.48 -15.38 -7.94
C ALA A 43 -1.33 -14.45 -7.07
N PHE A 44 -0.70 -13.79 -6.10
CA PHE A 44 -1.36 -12.93 -5.13
C PHE A 44 -0.84 -11.50 -5.25
N THR A 45 -1.77 -10.54 -5.37
CA THR A 45 -1.46 -9.11 -5.21
C THR A 45 -2.13 -8.62 -3.94
N LEU A 46 -1.33 -8.03 -3.04
CA LEU A 46 -1.79 -7.45 -1.77
C LEU A 46 -1.56 -5.94 -1.80
N ALA A 47 -2.63 -5.15 -1.66
CA ALA A 47 -2.51 -3.72 -1.43
C ALA A 47 -2.65 -3.41 0.06
N ILE A 48 -1.76 -2.57 0.61
CA ILE A 48 -1.72 -2.24 2.03
C ILE A 48 -1.93 -0.73 2.22
N ASP A 49 -2.84 -0.37 3.12
CA ASP A 49 -3.12 1.01 3.54
C ASP A 49 -2.19 1.45 4.68
N THR A 50 -0.90 1.62 4.35
CA THR A 50 0.08 2.22 5.26
C THR A 50 1.35 2.59 4.49
N PRO A 51 2.14 3.60 4.94
CA PRO A 51 3.45 3.86 4.34
C PRO A 51 4.34 2.62 4.37
N LEU A 52 4.85 2.24 3.20
CA LEU A 52 5.76 1.10 3.02
C LEU A 52 7.23 1.50 2.84
N GLY A 53 7.51 2.80 2.94
CA GLY A 53 8.85 3.36 2.94
C GLY A 53 8.91 4.65 3.74
N PHE A 54 10.13 5.10 4.05
CA PHE A 54 10.40 6.39 4.68
C PHE A 54 11.17 7.29 3.73
N PRO A 55 11.11 8.63 3.92
CA PRO A 55 11.87 9.56 3.10
C PRO A 55 13.37 9.25 3.15
N ASP A 56 14.04 9.30 1.99
CA ASP A 56 15.47 8.99 1.90
C ASP A 56 16.31 9.99 2.71
N ALA A 57 15.92 11.26 2.74
CA ALA A 57 16.57 12.26 3.57
C ALA A 57 16.45 11.94 5.07
N PHE A 58 15.30 11.43 5.52
CA PHE A 58 15.12 10.98 6.90
C PHE A 58 16.02 9.77 7.19
N MET A 59 16.06 8.79 6.29
CA MET A 59 16.92 7.61 6.45
C MET A 59 18.40 7.98 6.45
N ALA A 60 18.82 8.93 5.63
CA ALA A 60 20.19 9.44 5.59
C ALA A 60 20.58 10.18 6.88
N LEU A 61 19.65 10.97 7.44
CA LEU A 61 19.82 11.63 8.73
C LEU A 61 19.93 10.60 9.87
N ALA A 62 18.97 9.68 9.96
CA ALA A 62 18.88 8.72 11.06
C ALA A 62 20.03 7.69 11.06
N ASN A 63 20.46 7.22 9.89
CA ASN A 63 21.48 6.17 9.81
C ASN A 63 22.91 6.71 9.60
N GLY A 64 23.06 7.94 9.12
CA GLY A 64 24.35 8.46 8.68
C GLY A 64 24.66 9.89 9.13
N LEU A 65 23.79 10.51 9.95
CA LEU A 65 23.93 11.90 10.40
C LEU A 65 24.10 12.89 9.24
N LYS A 66 23.54 12.58 8.07
CA LYS A 66 23.58 13.44 6.88
C LYS A 66 22.45 14.47 6.93
N HIS A 67 22.75 15.71 6.59
CA HIS A 67 21.76 16.78 6.51
C HIS A 67 21.46 17.14 5.05
N VAL A 68 20.29 17.73 4.82
CA VAL A 68 19.96 18.48 3.61
C VAL A 68 20.37 19.94 3.78
N ASP A 69 20.66 20.63 2.68
CA ASP A 69 21.15 22.01 2.70
C ASP A 69 20.12 23.00 3.27
N SER A 70 18.83 22.76 3.04
CA SER A 70 17.75 23.64 3.51
C SER A 70 16.50 22.87 3.91
N ILE A 71 15.84 23.34 4.98
CA ILE A 71 14.49 22.90 5.37
C ILE A 71 13.52 24.03 5.02
N GLY A 72 12.60 23.75 4.10
CA GLY A 72 11.53 24.68 3.71
C GLY A 72 10.28 24.56 4.57
N ASP A 73 9.13 24.91 3.98
CA ASP A 73 7.82 24.76 4.63
C ASP A 73 7.53 23.32 5.02
N SER A 74 6.68 23.13 6.04
CA SER A 74 6.33 21.80 6.55
C SER A 74 5.89 20.85 5.45
N SER A 75 5.07 21.29 4.49
CA SER A 75 4.56 20.48 3.37
C SER A 75 5.63 20.06 2.35
N THR A 76 6.79 20.72 2.35
CA THR A 76 7.92 20.44 1.47
C THR A 76 9.10 19.79 2.22
N ASN A 77 8.97 19.58 3.53
CA ASN A 77 10.05 19.10 4.36
C ASN A 77 10.47 17.68 3.92
N PRO A 78 11.73 17.50 3.44
CA PRO A 78 12.20 16.24 2.88
C PRO A 78 12.38 15.15 3.94
N TYR A 79 12.45 15.52 5.22
CA TYR A 79 12.49 14.54 6.31
C TYR A 79 11.11 14.03 6.70
N LEU A 80 10.04 14.75 6.40
CA LEU A 80 8.69 14.37 6.85
C LEU A 80 7.92 13.60 5.78
N TYR A 81 7.98 14.12 4.55
CA TYR A 81 7.21 13.59 3.43
C TYR A 81 8.13 12.87 2.45
N ARG A 82 7.66 11.77 1.87
CA ARG A 82 8.26 11.12 0.72
C ARG A 82 8.03 11.96 -0.54
N HIS A 83 8.90 11.78 -1.53
CA HIS A 83 8.71 12.27 -2.89
C HIS A 83 7.34 11.91 -3.42
N THR A 84 6.92 10.66 -3.25
CA THR A 84 5.59 10.15 -3.61
C THR A 84 4.45 10.97 -3.02
N GLU A 85 4.54 11.35 -1.75
CA GLU A 85 3.51 12.13 -1.07
C GLU A 85 3.47 13.57 -1.58
N ARG A 86 4.65 14.16 -1.83
CA ARG A 86 4.75 15.49 -2.45
C ARG A 86 4.21 15.49 -3.88
N ALA A 87 4.55 14.48 -4.69
CA ALA A 87 4.16 14.36 -6.08
C ALA A 87 2.66 14.15 -6.26
N LEU A 88 2.05 13.24 -5.48
CA LEU A 88 0.64 12.88 -5.65
C LEU A 88 -0.33 13.89 -5.03
N PHE A 89 0.11 14.67 -4.04
CA PHE A 89 -0.81 15.47 -3.26
C PHE A 89 -0.43 16.95 -3.13
N ASN A 90 0.78 17.35 -3.53
CA ASN A 90 1.21 18.74 -3.74
C ASN A 90 0.69 19.74 -2.67
N GLY A 91 0.86 19.42 -1.39
CA GLY A 91 0.46 20.29 -0.27
C GLY A 91 -1.05 20.44 -0.02
N LYS A 92 -1.92 19.79 -0.79
CA LYS A 92 -3.36 19.63 -0.46
C LYS A 92 -3.49 18.68 0.74
N LYS A 93 -4.66 18.62 1.41
CA LYS A 93 -4.97 17.77 2.60
C LYS A 93 -4.86 16.23 2.35
N GLY A 94 -3.83 15.76 1.65
CA GLY A 94 -3.89 14.55 0.82
C GLY A 94 -3.12 13.33 1.32
N PRO A 95 -1.91 13.44 1.87
CA PRO A 95 -1.26 12.30 2.50
C PRO A 95 -0.82 12.64 3.93
N LEU A 96 -1.07 11.69 4.83
CA LEU A 96 -0.45 11.69 6.14
C LEU A 96 1.04 11.42 5.94
N SER A 97 1.91 12.25 6.52
CA SER A 97 3.36 12.11 6.35
C SER A 97 3.80 10.80 7.00
N ALA A 98 4.61 10.02 6.29
CA ALA A 98 5.16 8.77 6.81
C ALA A 98 5.88 8.94 8.15
N ILE A 99 6.46 10.13 8.42
CA ILE A 99 7.16 10.43 9.67
C ILE A 99 6.25 11.09 10.71
N LYS A 100 5.76 12.29 10.44
CA LYS A 100 4.93 13.11 11.35
C LYS A 100 3.66 12.41 11.83
N ASP A 101 2.95 11.73 10.93
CA ASP A 101 1.59 11.25 11.19
C ASP A 101 1.53 9.73 11.36
N MET A 102 2.49 9.00 10.76
CA MET A 102 2.39 7.55 10.56
C MET A 102 3.58 6.72 11.02
N ILE A 103 4.69 7.32 11.49
CA ILE A 103 5.94 6.58 11.81
C ILE A 103 5.75 5.49 12.86
N GLY A 104 4.76 5.67 13.72
CA GLY A 104 4.47 4.77 14.82
C GLY A 104 3.98 3.39 14.38
N SER A 105 2.89 2.92 14.97
CA SER A 105 2.52 1.50 14.91
C SER A 105 2.15 0.97 13.52
N GLN A 106 1.75 1.81 12.56
CA GLN A 106 1.25 1.33 11.26
C GLN A 106 2.35 1.19 10.21
N ALA A 107 3.12 2.26 9.94
CA ALA A 107 4.20 2.20 8.94
C ALA A 107 5.22 1.11 9.29
N THR A 108 5.64 1.03 10.57
CA THR A 108 6.59 0.00 11.01
C THR A 108 6.04 -1.43 10.87
N LYS A 109 4.74 -1.66 11.05
CA LYS A 109 4.12 -2.97 10.80
C LYS A 109 4.09 -3.31 9.32
N GLY A 110 3.68 -2.38 8.46
CA GLY A 110 3.68 -2.58 7.01
C GLY A 110 5.07 -2.88 6.47
N MET A 111 6.06 -2.08 6.87
CA MET A 111 7.47 -2.29 6.52
C MET A 111 8.03 -3.61 7.09
N HIS A 112 7.61 -4.02 8.30
CA HIS A 112 7.99 -5.33 8.85
C HIS A 112 7.41 -6.48 8.02
N VAL A 113 6.14 -6.38 7.61
CA VAL A 113 5.49 -7.36 6.72
C VAL A 113 6.24 -7.45 5.39
N LEU A 114 6.62 -6.32 4.78
CA LEU A 114 7.44 -6.31 3.57
C LEU A 114 8.80 -6.99 3.78
N ALA A 115 9.55 -6.56 4.80
CA ALA A 115 10.87 -7.10 5.07
C ALA A 115 10.84 -8.63 5.32
N LYS A 116 9.74 -9.13 5.91
CA LYS A 116 9.58 -10.54 6.24
C LYS A 116 9.05 -11.38 5.08
N PHE A 117 8.10 -10.87 4.30
CA PHE A 117 7.33 -11.67 3.33
C PHE A 117 7.43 -11.20 1.89
N ALA A 118 7.89 -9.98 1.62
CA ALA A 118 8.07 -9.45 0.26
C ALA A 118 9.29 -8.50 0.18
N PRO A 119 10.51 -8.96 0.48
CA PRO A 119 11.67 -8.07 0.65
C PRO A 119 12.26 -7.56 -0.68
N GLN A 120 11.89 -8.13 -1.82
CA GLN A 120 12.46 -7.74 -3.11
C GLN A 120 11.71 -6.54 -3.68
N ILE A 121 12.43 -5.45 -3.96
CA ILE A 121 11.89 -4.33 -4.73
C ILE A 121 11.95 -4.69 -6.21
N LYS A 122 10.80 -4.94 -6.85
CA LYS A 122 10.74 -5.24 -8.29
C LYS A 122 10.85 -3.97 -9.13
N ARG A 123 10.18 -2.91 -8.67
CA ARG A 123 10.25 -1.54 -9.21
C ARG A 123 9.70 -0.56 -8.17
N CYS A 124 9.78 0.74 -8.44
CA CYS A 124 9.27 1.77 -7.51
C CYS A 124 7.82 1.48 -7.11
N GLY A 125 7.60 1.28 -5.80
CA GLY A 125 6.29 0.97 -5.22
C GLY A 125 5.76 -0.45 -5.43
N VAL A 126 6.59 -1.38 -5.90
CA VAL A 126 6.19 -2.78 -6.10
C VAL A 126 7.20 -3.70 -5.43
N TRP A 127 6.72 -4.45 -4.45
CA TRP A 127 7.51 -5.40 -3.66
C TRP A 127 7.06 -6.82 -3.94
N SER A 128 7.95 -7.79 -3.72
CA SER A 128 7.66 -9.20 -3.99
C SER A 128 8.54 -10.12 -3.14
N ASP A 129 8.08 -11.36 -2.96
CA ASP A 129 8.89 -12.46 -2.43
C ASP A 129 9.82 -13.10 -3.49
N GLY A 130 9.72 -12.65 -4.75
CA GLY A 130 10.40 -13.27 -5.89
C GLY A 130 9.63 -14.44 -6.50
N GLY A 131 8.46 -14.78 -5.96
CA GLY A 131 7.56 -15.83 -6.42
C GLY A 131 6.14 -15.29 -6.61
N ALA A 132 5.17 -15.89 -5.93
CA ALA A 132 3.75 -15.67 -6.17
C ALA A 132 3.19 -14.40 -5.50
N LEU A 133 3.90 -13.79 -4.54
CA LEU A 133 3.40 -12.62 -3.81
C LEU A 133 3.93 -11.32 -4.40
N THR A 134 3.01 -10.44 -4.75
CA THR A 134 3.24 -9.03 -5.07
C THR A 134 2.56 -8.16 -4.02
N VAL A 135 3.25 -7.14 -3.52
CA VAL A 135 2.72 -6.18 -2.55
C VAL A 135 2.85 -4.77 -3.11
N ILE A 136 1.82 -3.96 -2.92
CA ILE A 136 1.77 -2.55 -3.29
C ILE A 136 1.22 -1.72 -2.13
N GLU A 137 1.57 -0.44 -2.12
CA GLU A 137 0.97 0.56 -1.23
C GLU A 137 -0.20 1.25 -1.95
N THR A 138 -1.32 1.46 -1.25
CA THR A 138 -2.41 2.30 -1.74
C THR A 138 -3.13 2.95 -0.56
N TYR A 139 -3.85 4.04 -0.80
CA TYR A 139 -4.69 4.69 0.20
C TYR A 139 -6.15 4.68 -0.26
N PRO A 140 -7.06 3.97 0.44
CA PRO A 140 -8.48 3.88 0.08
C PRO A 140 -9.15 5.23 -0.17
N ALA A 141 -8.87 6.22 0.68
CA ALA A 141 -9.42 7.57 0.52
C ALA A 141 -8.96 8.28 -0.77
N ALA A 142 -7.74 7.98 -1.24
CA ALA A 142 -7.24 8.52 -2.51
C ALA A 142 -7.76 7.70 -3.72
N ALA A 143 -7.90 6.38 -3.55
CA ALA A 143 -8.39 5.46 -4.58
C ALA A 143 -9.90 5.61 -4.85
N CYS A 144 -10.71 6.00 -3.86
CA CYS A 144 -12.15 6.22 -4.00
C CYS A 144 -12.54 7.67 -4.35
N ARG A 145 -11.64 8.44 -4.96
CA ARG A 145 -12.03 9.77 -5.48
C ARG A 145 -13.12 9.62 -6.54
N ARG A 146 -14.03 10.60 -6.59
CA ARG A 146 -15.37 10.47 -7.21
C ARG A 146 -15.39 10.09 -8.68
N ASP A 147 -14.27 10.22 -9.39
CA ASP A 147 -14.16 10.16 -10.84
C ASP A 147 -13.33 8.93 -11.30
N THR A 148 -13.26 7.88 -10.47
CA THR A 148 -12.62 6.63 -10.87
C THR A 148 -13.55 5.82 -11.79
N PRO A 149 -13.05 5.33 -12.94
CA PRO A 149 -13.80 4.54 -13.94
C PRO A 149 -14.48 3.31 -13.35
N ASP A 150 -13.80 2.64 -12.43
CA ASP A 150 -14.29 1.44 -11.74
C ASP A 150 -15.17 1.75 -10.54
N ARG A 151 -15.73 2.97 -10.45
CA ARG A 151 -16.66 3.31 -9.39
C ARG A 151 -17.91 2.45 -9.46
N GLU A 152 -18.36 2.04 -10.65
CA GLU A 152 -19.43 1.04 -10.76
C GLU A 152 -19.02 -0.31 -10.17
N ALA A 153 -17.78 -0.74 -10.36
CA ALA A 153 -17.25 -1.94 -9.71
C ALA A 153 -17.12 -1.77 -8.19
N ILE A 154 -16.71 -0.60 -7.69
CA ILE A 154 -16.68 -0.28 -6.26
C ILE A 154 -18.10 -0.29 -5.66
N ASP A 155 -19.04 0.38 -6.33
CA ASP A 155 -20.41 0.58 -5.89
C ASP A 155 -21.24 -0.72 -6.02
N ALA A 156 -20.86 -1.60 -6.95
CA ALA A 156 -21.45 -2.95 -7.06
C ALA A 156 -21.01 -3.88 -5.93
N LEU A 157 -19.88 -3.62 -5.27
CA LEU A 157 -19.47 -4.41 -4.11
C LEU A 157 -20.22 -3.94 -2.86
N PRO A 158 -20.68 -4.87 -2.01
CA PRO A 158 -21.46 -4.52 -0.83
C PRO A 158 -20.65 -3.63 0.13
N VAL A 159 -21.28 -2.55 0.61
CA VAL A 159 -20.75 -1.73 1.69
C VAL A 159 -20.68 -2.58 2.97
N LEU A 160 -19.51 -2.59 3.61
CA LEU A 160 -19.28 -3.36 4.83
C LEU A 160 -19.55 -2.46 6.05
N ALA A 161 -19.94 -3.09 7.16
CA ALA A 161 -20.45 -2.37 8.33
C ALA A 161 -19.40 -1.52 9.08
N HIS A 162 -18.10 -1.68 8.78
CA HIS A 162 -17.01 -1.01 9.49
C HIS A 162 -16.06 -0.32 8.51
N THR A 163 -15.52 0.86 8.89
CA THR A 163 -14.57 1.64 8.08
C THR A 163 -13.35 0.81 7.69
N ASP A 164 -12.66 0.19 8.65
CA ASP A 164 -11.49 -0.68 8.39
C ASP A 164 -11.80 -1.81 7.38
N LEU A 165 -13.01 -2.36 7.39
CA LEU A 165 -13.43 -3.38 6.44
C LEU A 165 -13.69 -2.78 5.05
N ASN A 166 -14.28 -1.59 4.98
CA ASN A 166 -14.44 -0.84 3.72
C ASN A 166 -13.09 -0.46 3.12
N ASP A 167 -12.15 0.00 3.94
CA ASP A 167 -10.78 0.32 3.53
C ASP A 167 -10.08 -0.93 2.97
N ALA A 168 -10.18 -2.06 3.67
CA ALA A 168 -9.67 -3.35 3.19
C ALA A 168 -10.35 -3.79 1.87
N ARG A 169 -11.66 -3.56 1.69
CA ARG A 169 -12.37 -3.84 0.43
C ARG A 169 -11.79 -3.01 -0.72
N ILE A 170 -11.58 -1.73 -0.49
CA ILE A 170 -11.04 -0.82 -1.51
C ILE A 170 -9.60 -1.23 -1.86
N CYS A 171 -8.77 -1.55 -0.87
CA CYS A 171 -7.44 -2.10 -1.10
C CYS A 171 -7.47 -3.38 -1.95
N ALA A 172 -8.40 -4.31 -1.67
CA ALA A 172 -8.55 -5.53 -2.46
C ALA A 172 -8.93 -5.24 -3.92
N LEU A 173 -9.80 -4.25 -4.17
CA LEU A 173 -10.10 -3.83 -5.54
C LEU A 173 -8.88 -3.20 -6.21
N VAL A 174 -8.18 -2.30 -5.53
CA VAL A 174 -6.94 -1.69 -6.08
C VAL A 174 -5.92 -2.77 -6.45
N ALA A 175 -5.75 -3.79 -5.60
CA ALA A 175 -4.89 -4.92 -5.91
C ALA A 175 -5.34 -5.68 -7.17
N HIS A 176 -6.64 -5.92 -7.32
CA HIS A 176 -7.20 -6.56 -8.52
C HIS A 176 -6.97 -5.72 -9.79
N LEU A 177 -7.27 -4.42 -9.74
CA LEU A 177 -7.06 -3.50 -10.84
C LEU A 177 -5.58 -3.38 -11.19
N PHE A 178 -4.70 -3.29 -10.19
CA PHE A 178 -3.26 -3.25 -10.43
C PHE A 178 -2.76 -4.52 -11.14
N ALA A 179 -3.29 -5.68 -10.78
CA ALA A 179 -2.92 -6.97 -11.38
C ALA A 179 -3.45 -7.16 -12.80
N THR A 180 -4.54 -6.48 -13.17
CA THR A 180 -5.25 -6.71 -14.46
C THR A 180 -5.17 -5.54 -15.43
N HIS A 181 -5.07 -4.31 -14.93
CA HIS A 181 -5.15 -3.04 -15.67
C HIS A 181 -4.17 -2.00 -15.10
N GLN A 182 -2.89 -2.36 -15.03
CA GLN A 182 -1.87 -1.49 -14.43
C GLN A 182 -1.74 -0.10 -15.08
N ASP A 183 -2.06 0.01 -16.38
CA ASP A 183 -2.02 1.27 -17.12
C ASP A 183 -3.10 2.27 -16.67
N ALA A 184 -4.10 1.81 -15.91
CA ALA A 184 -5.12 2.67 -15.30
C ALA A 184 -4.58 3.46 -14.10
N PHE A 185 -3.32 3.25 -13.66
CA PHE A 185 -2.74 3.91 -12.49
C PHE A 185 -1.80 5.06 -12.81
N LEU A 186 -1.75 6.05 -11.92
CA LEU A 186 -0.68 7.05 -11.90
C LEU A 186 0.66 6.34 -11.72
N GLN A 187 1.58 6.57 -12.66
CA GLN A 187 2.89 5.93 -12.65
C GLN A 187 3.88 6.74 -11.80
N PRO A 188 4.84 6.10 -11.12
CA PRO A 188 5.90 6.80 -10.42
C PRO A 188 6.75 7.60 -11.42
N PRO A 189 6.99 8.89 -11.18
CA PRO A 189 8.01 9.66 -11.89
C PRO A 189 9.40 9.01 -11.78
N ALA A 190 10.25 9.24 -12.78
CA ALA A 190 11.58 8.62 -12.86
C ALA A 190 12.54 9.04 -11.74
N ASP A 191 12.27 10.16 -11.08
CA ASP A 191 13.07 10.73 -10.00
C ASP A 191 12.61 10.31 -8.59
N VAL A 192 11.53 9.52 -8.47
CA VAL A 192 11.11 8.97 -7.18
C VAL A 192 12.16 7.95 -6.71
N PRO A 193 12.74 8.11 -5.52
CA PRO A 193 13.68 7.13 -5.01
C PRO A 193 12.99 5.78 -4.81
N ILE A 194 13.58 4.72 -5.38
CA ILE A 194 12.96 3.39 -5.41
C ILE A 194 12.63 2.84 -4.01
N ARG A 195 13.37 3.28 -2.98
CA ARG A 195 13.23 2.87 -1.58
C ARG A 195 12.09 3.58 -0.84
N GLU A 196 11.72 4.79 -1.27
CA GLU A 196 10.57 5.50 -0.71
C GLU A 196 9.25 4.82 -1.15
N GLY A 197 9.27 4.14 -2.30
CA GLY A 197 8.12 3.45 -2.86
C GLY A 197 7.14 4.39 -3.56
N TRP A 198 5.99 3.88 -3.97
CA TRP A 198 4.94 4.62 -4.66
C TRP A 198 3.56 4.23 -4.13
N ILE A 199 2.67 5.21 -3.96
CA ILE A 199 1.27 4.99 -3.58
C ILE A 199 0.49 4.82 -4.88
N TRP A 200 -0.02 3.62 -5.12
CA TRP A 200 -0.77 3.30 -6.33
C TRP A 200 -2.19 3.84 -6.22
N VAL A 201 -2.47 4.89 -7.01
CA VAL A 201 -3.78 5.53 -7.12
C VAL A 201 -4.24 5.46 -8.59
N PRO A 202 -5.47 4.99 -8.85
CA PRO A 202 -6.05 5.03 -10.20
C PRO A 202 -6.06 6.46 -10.77
N LYS A 203 -5.84 6.59 -12.08
CA LYS A 203 -6.00 7.85 -12.81
C LYS A 203 -7.46 8.28 -12.78
N GLN A 204 -7.70 9.59 -12.81
CA GLN A 204 -9.05 10.13 -13.06
C GLN A 204 -9.48 9.74 -14.48
N GLY A 205 -10.66 9.12 -14.62
CA GLY A 205 -11.24 8.79 -15.93
C GLY A 205 -10.53 7.74 -16.79
N ALA A 206 -9.63 6.91 -16.25
CA ALA A 206 -8.91 5.89 -17.03
C ALA A 206 -9.66 4.56 -17.28
N MET A 207 -10.46 4.55 -18.34
CA MET A 207 -10.75 3.46 -19.31
C MET A 207 -11.12 2.06 -18.80
#